data_AF-A0A960CR84-F1
#
_entry.id   AF-A0A960CR84-F1
#
_cell.length_a   1.000
_cell.length_b   1.000
_cell.length_c   1.000
_cell.angle_alpha   90.00
_cell.angle_beta   90.00
_cell.angle_gamma   90.00
#
_symmetry.space_group_name_H-M   'P 1'
#
loop_
_entity.id
_entity.type
_entity.pdbx_description
1 polymer ?
#
loop_
_entity_poly.entity_id
_entity_poly.type
_entity_poly.pdbx_seq_one_letter_code
_entity_poly.pdbx_strand_id
1 'polypeptide(L)'
;MFATLLTTTPQATTTVLAATDLVSGSRSLYNIMVGVIVILILVASGARAMAAFFGGRIGETVSWAVVGVIVAVIVGSSYAIYTSTKRTTDQTGITTGQFGQ
;
A
#
# COMPACT_ATOMS: atom_id res chain seq x y z
N MET A 1 51.76 -9.95 18.29
CA MET A 1 50.57 -9.12 18.59
C MET A 1 49.80 -8.98 17.27
N PHE A 2 48.87 -9.90 16.99
CA PHE A 2 48.13 -9.94 15.72
C PHE A 2 46.95 -8.98 15.80
N ALA A 3 47.00 -7.89 15.03
CA ALA A 3 45.86 -7.01 14.82
C ALA A 3 44.92 -7.68 13.82
N THR A 4 43.85 -8.30 14.32
CA THR A 4 42.70 -8.69 13.50
C THR A 4 42.05 -7.42 12.97
N LEU A 5 42.41 -7.02 11.75
CA LEU A 5 41.69 -6.00 10.99
C LEU A 5 40.28 -6.55 10.73
N LEU A 6 39.28 -6.01 11.43
CA LEU A 6 37.87 -6.23 11.07
C LEU A 6 37.60 -5.58 9.71
N THR A 7 37.73 -6.37 8.65
CA THR A 7 37.29 -6.03 7.28
C THR A 7 35.76 -6.10 7.11
N THR A 8 34.98 -5.89 8.18
CA THR A 8 33.52 -6.07 8.19
C THR A 8 32.71 -4.77 8.07
N THR A 9 33.36 -3.61 8.08
CA THR A 9 32.67 -2.31 8.18
C THR A 9 32.07 -1.76 6.88
N PRO A 10 32.68 -1.86 5.67
CA PRO A 10 32.08 -1.26 4.47
C PRO A 10 30.88 -2.06 3.94
N GLN A 11 31.01 -3.39 3.92
CA GLN A 11 30.01 -4.31 3.37
C GLN A 11 28.74 -4.38 4.23
N ALA A 12 28.87 -4.27 5.56
CA ALA A 12 27.72 -4.20 6.45
C ALA A 12 26.91 -2.92 6.21
N THR A 13 27.56 -1.77 6.06
CA THR A 13 26.88 -0.48 5.79
C THR A 13 26.18 -0.48 4.44
N THR A 14 26.79 -1.01 3.37
CA THR A 14 26.15 -1.09 2.06
C THR A 14 24.95 -2.04 2.05
N THR A 15 25.01 -3.14 2.81
CA THR A 15 23.89 -4.08 2.93
C THR A 15 22.72 -3.46 3.68
N VAL A 16 23.00 -2.68 4.72
CA VAL A 16 21.97 -1.94 5.48
C VAL A 16 21.31 -0.86 4.62
N LEU A 17 22.09 -0.11 3.83
CA LEU A 17 21.54 0.87 2.87
C LEU A 17 20.66 0.20 1.82
N ALA A 18 21.15 -0.86 1.18
CA ALA A 18 20.40 -1.58 0.15
C ALA A 18 19.10 -2.19 0.71
N ALA A 19 19.12 -2.71 1.93
CA ALA A 19 17.91 -3.20 2.60
C ALA A 19 16.91 -2.07 2.88
N THR A 20 17.40 -0.90 3.31
CA THR A 20 16.56 0.27 3.57
C THR A 20 15.91 0.80 2.29
N ASP A 21 16.69 0.88 1.20
CA ASP A 21 16.19 1.30 -0.11
C ASP A 21 15.16 0.33 -0.67
N LEU A 22 15.38 -0.98 -0.52
CA LEU A 22 14.42 -1.99 -0.97
C LEU A 22 13.12 -1.96 -0.17
N VAL A 23 13.19 -1.78 1.15
CA VAL A 23 12.00 -1.67 2.01
C VAL A 23 11.23 -0.39 1.71
N SER A 24 11.93 0.73 1.57
CA SER A 24 11.35 2.03 1.20
C SER A 24 10.69 1.96 -0.19
N GLY A 25 11.41 1.42 -1.18
CA GLY A 25 10.93 1.21 -2.54
C GLY A 25 9.71 0.28 -2.60
N SER A 26 9.72 -0.82 -1.85
CA SER A 26 8.58 -1.76 -1.78
C SER A 26 7.34 -1.11 -1.18
N ARG A 27 7.51 -0.29 -0.14
CA ARG A 27 6.40 0.48 0.45
C ARG A 27 5.86 1.51 -0.55
N SER A 28 6.74 2.21 -1.25
CA SER A 28 6.34 3.15 -2.31
C SER A 28 5.55 2.45 -3.44
N LEU A 29 6.06 1.33 -3.94
CA LEU A 29 5.39 0.52 -4.96
C LEU A 29 4.02 0.01 -4.50
N TYR A 30 3.91 -0.45 -3.25
CA TYR A 30 2.64 -0.89 -2.70
C TYR A 30 1.60 0.23 -2.68
N ASN A 31 1.99 1.44 -2.28
CA ASN A 31 1.09 2.59 -2.24
C ASN A 31 0.62 2.99 -3.64
N ILE A 32 1.55 3.00 -4.60
CA ILE A 32 1.24 3.28 -6.02
C ILE A 32 0.27 2.22 -6.55
N MET A 33 0.52 0.94 -6.29
CA MET A 33 -0.35 -0.15 -6.73
C MET A 33 -1.76 -0.05 -6.16
N VAL A 34 -1.90 0.30 -4.87
CA VAL A 34 -3.22 0.56 -4.27
C VAL A 34 -3.93 1.71 -4.98
N GLY A 35 -3.22 2.82 -5.26
CA GLY A 35 -3.78 3.95 -6.00
C GLY A 35 -4.22 3.56 -7.41
N VAL A 36 -3.39 2.80 -8.13
CA VAL A 36 -3.70 2.28 -9.47
C VAL A 36 -4.95 1.40 -9.44
N ILE A 37 -5.07 0.49 -8.45
CA ILE A 37 -6.25 -0.38 -8.31
C ILE A 37 -7.52 0.45 -8.13
N VAL A 38 -7.49 1.46 -7.26
CA VAL A 38 -8.64 2.35 -7.03
C VAL A 38 -9.05 3.07 -8.33
N ILE A 39 -8.08 3.58 -9.09
CA ILE A 39 -8.33 4.22 -10.38
C ILE A 39 -8.93 3.24 -11.38
N LEU A 40 -8.39 2.01 -11.48
CA LEU A 40 -8.91 0.98 -12.38
C LEU A 40 -10.35 0.59 -12.03
N ILE A 41 -10.68 0.50 -10.75
CA ILE A 41 -12.06 0.24 -10.29
C ILE A 41 -12.99 1.36 -10.78
N LEU A 42 -12.61 2.62 -10.53
CA LEU A 42 -13.42 3.79 -10.93
C LEU A 42 -13.60 3.86 -12.45
N VAL A 43 -12.54 3.62 -13.22
CA VAL A 43 -12.60 3.59 -14.69
C VAL A 43 -13.50 2.46 -15.19
N ALA A 44 -13.37 1.25 -14.63
CA ALA A 44 -14.19 0.11 -15.03
C ALA A 44 -15.69 0.32 -14.72
N SER A 45 -16.01 0.79 -13.50
CA SER A 45 -17.39 1.13 -13.13
C SER A 45 -17.93 2.31 -13.94
N GLY A 46 -17.09 3.32 -14.20
CA GLY A 46 -17.44 4.49 -14.98
C GLY A 46 -17.74 4.15 -16.44
N ALA A 47 -16.94 3.27 -17.06
CA ALA A 47 -17.18 2.79 -18.41
C ALA A 47 -18.51 2.02 -18.52
N ARG A 48 -18.82 1.16 -17.54
CA ARG A 48 -20.10 0.46 -17.45
C ARG A 48 -21.28 1.42 -17.27
N ALA A 49 -21.14 2.41 -16.39
CA ALA A 49 -22.11 3.46 -16.17
C ALA A 49 -22.35 4.26 -17.47
N MET A 50 -21.30 4.68 -18.18
CA MET A 50 -21.43 5.38 -19.47
C MET A 50 -22.16 4.54 -20.51
N ALA A 51 -21.82 3.25 -20.65
CA ALA A 51 -22.50 2.36 -21.58
C ALA A 51 -24.00 2.22 -21.27
N ALA A 52 -24.37 2.16 -19.98
CA ALA A 52 -25.78 2.14 -19.56
C ALA A 52 -26.50 3.48 -19.81
N PHE A 53 -25.81 4.61 -19.66
CA PHE A 53 -26.35 5.95 -19.96
C PHE A 53 -26.72 6.08 -21.43
N PHE A 54 -25.80 5.73 -22.34
CA PHE A 54 -26.07 5.76 -23.78
C PHE A 54 -27.11 4.71 -24.21
N GLY A 55 -27.29 3.65 -23.44
CA GLY A 55 -28.34 2.65 -23.64
C GLY A 55 -29.73 3.02 -23.09
N GLY A 56 -29.91 4.23 -22.54
CA GLY A 56 -31.18 4.71 -21.99
C GLY A 56 -31.59 4.10 -20.64
N ARG A 57 -30.70 3.33 -19.98
CA ARG A 57 -31.00 2.60 -18.74
C ARG A 57 -30.53 3.37 -17.51
N ILE A 58 -31.21 4.47 -17.21
CA ILE A 58 -30.83 5.42 -16.13
C ILE A 58 -30.62 4.73 -14.77
N GLY A 59 -31.50 3.80 -14.39
CA GLY A 59 -31.39 3.08 -13.11
C GLY A 59 -30.15 2.19 -13.03
N GLU A 60 -29.76 1.56 -14.13
CA GLU A 60 -28.55 0.73 -14.19
C GLU A 60 -27.29 1.61 -14.13
N THR A 61 -27.32 2.77 -14.77
CA THR A 61 -26.20 3.70 -14.73
C THR A 61 -25.87 4.16 -13.32
N VAL A 62 -26.88 4.59 -12.56
CA VAL A 62 -26.71 5.04 -11.19
C VAL A 62 -26.21 3.89 -10.32
N SER A 63 -26.73 2.68 -10.53
CA SER A 63 -26.28 1.48 -9.81
C SER A 63 -24.77 1.22 -10.02
N TRP A 64 -24.30 1.20 -11.28
CA TRP A 64 -22.88 0.98 -11.57
C TRP A 64 -21.98 2.08 -11.01
N ALA A 65 -22.41 3.34 -11.09
CA ALA A 65 -21.65 4.46 -10.53
C ALA A 65 -21.52 4.36 -9.01
N VAL A 66 -22.62 4.09 -8.30
CA VAL A 66 -22.64 3.97 -6.84
C VAL A 66 -21.82 2.77 -6.37
N VAL A 67 -21.99 1.60 -7.00
CA VAL A 67 -21.22 0.40 -6.66
C VAL A 67 -19.72 0.64 -6.84
N GLY A 68 -19.32 1.27 -7.95
CA GLY A 68 -17.92 1.62 -8.21
C GLY A 68 -17.30 2.49 -7.11
N VAL A 69 -18.02 3.54 -6.70
CA VAL A 69 -17.57 4.44 -5.62
C VAL A 69 -17.46 3.69 -4.30
N ILE A 70 -18.45 2.87 -3.93
CA ILE A 70 -18.42 2.11 -2.67
C ILE A 70 -17.19 1.19 -2.63
N VAL A 71 -16.95 0.44 -3.71
CA VAL A 71 -15.81 -0.48 -3.79
C VAL A 71 -14.49 0.28 -3.71
N ALA A 72 -14.36 1.40 -4.42
CA ALA A 72 -13.17 2.25 -4.35
C ALA A 72 -12.91 2.80 -2.92
N VAL A 73 -13.97 3.24 -2.24
CA VAL A 73 -13.88 3.75 -0.86
C VAL A 73 -13.48 2.65 0.12
N ILE A 74 -14.04 1.44 -0.01
CA ILE A 74 -13.66 0.30 0.85
C ILE A 74 -12.17 0.01 0.70
N VAL A 75 -11.68 -0.13 -0.53
CA VAL A 75 -10.26 -0.43 -0.80
C VAL A 75 -9.35 0.67 -0.26
N GLY A 76 -9.68 1.94 -0.52
CA GLY A 76 -8.90 3.09 -0.03
C GLY A 76 -8.89 3.18 1.50
N SER A 77 -10.04 2.96 2.14
CA SER A 77 -10.20 3.03 3.59
C SER A 77 -9.49 1.87 4.29
N SER A 78 -9.57 0.66 3.76
CA SER A 78 -8.83 -0.49 4.29
C SER A 78 -7.32 -0.26 4.28
N TYR A 79 -6.79 0.36 3.22
CA TYR A 79 -5.38 0.74 3.16
C TYR A 79 -5.01 1.84 4.18
N ALA A 80 -5.86 2.85 4.35
CA ALA A 80 -5.66 3.90 5.35
C ALA A 80 -5.68 3.34 6.79
N ILE A 81 -6.57 2.41 7.08
CA ILE A 81 -6.64 1.71 8.38
C ILE A 81 -5.38 0.87 8.58
N TYR A 82 -4.99 0.06 7.59
CA TYR A 82 -3.79 -0.79 7.67
C TYR A 82 -2.52 0.01 7.98
N THR A 83 -2.32 1.14 7.29
CA THR A 83 -1.16 2.01 7.52
C THR A 83 -1.21 2.69 8.88
N SER A 84 -2.40 3.10 9.33
CA SER A 84 -2.61 3.68 10.66
C SER A 84 -2.32 2.66 11.77
N THR A 85 -2.85 1.44 11.66
CA THR A 85 -2.61 0.36 12.62
C THR A 85 -1.12 0.01 12.69
N LYS A 86 -0.44 -0.13 11.55
CA LYS A 86 1.02 -0.37 11.55
C LYS A 86 1.80 0.74 12.25
N ARG A 87 1.48 2.00 11.96
CA ARG A 87 2.12 3.15 12.62
C ARG A 87 1.88 3.14 14.13
N THR A 88 0.66 2.83 14.58
CA THR A 88 0.33 2.71 16.00
C THR A 88 1.09 1.55 16.67
N THR A 89 1.22 0.40 16.00
CA THR A 89 1.98 -0.74 16.51
C THR A 89 3.49 -0.45 16.61
N ASP A 90 4.06 0.24 15.62
CA ASP A 90 5.47 0.65 15.63
C ASP A 90 5.76 1.67 16.74
N GLN A 91 4.82 2.58 17.02
CA GLN A 91 4.95 3.62 18.06
C GLN A 91 4.74 3.08 19.50
N THR A 92 3.93 2.04 19.66
CA THR A 92 3.64 1.47 20.99
C THR A 92 4.66 0.41 21.42
N GLY A 93 5.59 -0.01 20.54
CA GLY A 93 6.71 -0.89 20.89
C GLY A 93 6.32 -2.35 21.20
N ILE A 94 5.04 -2.71 21.07
CA ILE A 94 4.51 -4.03 21.48
C ILE A 94 5.06 -5.18 20.61
N THR A 95 5.67 -4.90 19.44
CA THR A 95 6.05 -5.95 18.48
C THR A 95 7.55 -6.11 18.20
N THR A 96 8.44 -5.30 18.80
CA THR A 96 9.89 -5.34 18.48
C THR A 96 10.83 -5.64 19.65
N GLY A 97 10.35 -6.08 20.82
CA GLY A 97 11.29 -6.52 21.86
C GLY A 97 10.75 -6.93 23.23
N GLN A 98 9.46 -6.85 23.52
CA GLN A 98 8.98 -7.07 24.91
C GLN A 98 8.87 -8.56 25.33
N PHE A 99 9.26 -9.52 24.48
CA PHE A 99 9.30 -10.96 24.81
C PHE A 99 10.69 -11.60 24.66
N GLY A 100 11.77 -10.81 24.64
CA GLY A 100 13.11 -11.40 24.62
C GLY A 100 14.26 -10.41 24.58
N GLN A 101 14.51 -9.73 25.70
CA GLN A 101 15.82 -9.60 26.38
C GLN A 101 15.57 -9.17 27.83
#